data_AF-A0A2N2G4V9-F1
#
_entry.id   AF-A0A2N2G4V9-F1
#
_cell.length_a   1.000
_cell.length_b   1.000
_cell.length_c   1.000
_cell.angle_alpha   90.00
_cell.angle_beta   90.00
_cell.angle_gamma   90.00
#
_symmetry.space_group_name_H-M   'P 1'
#
loop_
_entity.id
_entity.type
_entity.pdbx_description
1 polymer ?
#
loop_
_entity_poly.entity_id
_entity_poly.type
_entity_poly.pdbx_seq_one_letter_code
_entity_poly.pdbx_strand_id
1 'polypeptide(L)'
;MMRAIFVAGTDTNVGKTHVCGLLLDFLLKEGVKAGYQKWAATGPEFPPADLKACLGMAGIPLEPELFGSQVVYHFALPASPHLAAEQEGKSVDPELIRVRYQEMSARYELLVVEGVGGIMVPLNRELLLVDLLQELKIATLVVAKSGLGTINHTLLTLEGLRQRGIPV
;
A
#
# COMPACT_ATOMS: atom_id res chain seq x y z
N MET A 1 16.43 -13.38 -3.54
CA MET A 1 14.96 -13.56 -3.69
C MET A 1 14.33 -12.30 -3.11
N MET A 2 13.79 -11.42 -3.94
CA MET A 2 13.19 -10.15 -3.50
C MET A 2 12.00 -10.43 -2.59
N ARG A 3 11.89 -9.69 -1.49
CA ARG A 3 10.80 -9.85 -0.51
C ARG A 3 10.02 -8.55 -0.43
N ALA A 4 8.73 -8.60 -0.74
CA ALA A 4 7.84 -7.50 -0.42
C ALA A 4 6.80 -8.00 0.59
N ILE A 5 6.40 -7.12 1.49
CA ILE A 5 5.27 -7.33 2.39
C ILE A 5 4.24 -6.27 2.04
N PHE A 6 3.09 -6.73 1.55
CA PHE A 6 1.96 -5.85 1.30
C PHE A 6 1.14 -5.67 2.57
N VAL A 7 0.91 -4.44 3.00
CA VAL A 7 0.11 -4.11 4.19
C VAL A 7 -1.30 -3.75 3.75
N ALA A 8 -2.20 -4.72 3.86
CA ALA A 8 -3.62 -4.56 3.58
C ALA A 8 -4.39 -4.14 4.85
N GLY A 9 -5.51 -3.45 4.67
CA GLY A 9 -6.43 -3.10 5.74
C GLY A 9 -7.72 -3.90 5.60
N THR A 10 -8.44 -4.12 6.69
CA THR A 10 -9.84 -4.57 6.61
C THR A 10 -10.80 -3.43 6.29
N ASP A 11 -10.32 -2.18 6.37
CA ASP A 11 -11.08 -0.94 6.14
C ASP A 11 -10.11 0.25 5.92
N THR A 12 -10.66 1.44 5.73
CA THR A 12 -9.92 2.71 5.80
C THR A 12 -9.65 3.10 7.26
N ASN A 13 -8.57 3.85 7.52
CA ASN A 13 -8.18 4.36 8.86
C ASN A 13 -7.98 3.29 9.96
N VAL A 14 -7.68 2.05 9.60
CA VAL A 14 -7.41 0.94 10.54
C VAL A 14 -6.00 0.95 11.14
N GLY A 15 -5.15 1.91 10.76
CA GLY A 15 -3.77 2.00 11.24
C GLY A 15 -2.71 1.39 10.31
N LYS A 16 -3.03 1.16 9.02
CA LYS A 16 -2.06 0.65 8.03
C LYS A 16 -0.75 1.42 8.03
N THR A 17 -0.82 2.75 7.88
CA THR A 17 0.34 3.65 7.87
C THR A 17 1.21 3.49 9.11
N HIS A 18 0.58 3.34 10.28
CA HIS A 18 1.30 3.15 11.54
C HIS A 18 2.04 1.81 11.55
N VAL A 19 1.37 0.73 11.14
CA VAL A 19 1.98 -0.59 11.01
C VAL A 19 3.12 -0.59 9.98
N CYS A 20 2.95 0.08 8.85
CA CYS A 20 4.00 0.24 7.83
C CYS A 20 5.24 0.92 8.41
N GLY A 21 5.06 2.04 9.12
CA GLY A 21 6.18 2.79 9.70
C GLY A 21 6.91 2.01 10.79
N LEU A 22 6.18 1.33 11.67
CA LEU A 22 6.78 0.47 12.70
C LEU A 22 7.52 -0.74 12.10
N LEU A 23 6.94 -1.38 11.09
CA LEU A 23 7.59 -2.49 10.38
C LEU A 23 8.85 -2.02 9.67
N LEU A 24 8.80 -0.87 9.00
CA LEU A 24 9.94 -0.27 8.33
C LEU A 24 11.05 0.08 9.32
N ASP A 25 10.72 0.76 10.43
CA ASP A 25 11.66 1.08 11.50
C ASP A 25 12.34 -0.17 12.08
N PHE A 26 11.56 -1.21 12.38
CA PHE A 26 12.06 -2.49 12.87
C PHE A 26 13.07 -3.11 11.89
N LEU A 27 12.71 -3.20 10.61
CA LEU A 27 13.57 -3.79 9.59
C LEU A 27 14.90 -3.04 9.45
N LEU A 28 14.88 -1.71 9.49
CA LEU A 28 16.08 -0.89 9.42
C LEU A 28 16.99 -1.11 10.64
N LYS A 29 16.40 -1.23 11.84
CA LYS A 29 17.14 -1.53 13.09
C LYS A 29 17.78 -2.91 13.07
N GLU A 30 17.16 -3.87 12.41
CA GLU A 30 17.73 -5.20 12.15
C GLU A 30 18.77 -5.21 11.00
N GLY A 31 19.11 -4.04 10.45
CA GLY A 31 20.12 -3.90 9.40
C GLY A 31 19.65 -4.30 8.00
N VAL A 32 18.35 -4.53 7.81
CA VAL A 32 17.78 -4.83 6.49
C VAL A 32 17.68 -3.52 5.70
N LYS A 33 18.18 -3.50 4.46
CA LYS A 33 17.96 -2.37 3.55
C LYS A 33 16.50 -2.34 3.07
N ALA A 34 15.61 -1.83 3.92
CA ALA A 34 14.17 -1.79 3.68
C ALA A 34 13.71 -0.45 3.06
N GLY A 35 12.66 -0.51 2.26
CA GLY A 35 12.03 0.66 1.64
C GLY A 35 10.52 0.68 1.85
N TYR A 36 9.90 1.79 1.48
CA TYR A 36 8.45 2.00 1.55
C TYR A 36 7.90 2.38 0.17
N GLN A 37 6.74 1.85 -0.17
CA GLN A 37 5.98 2.26 -1.34
C GLN A 37 4.48 2.24 -1.03
N LYS A 38 3.74 3.16 -1.62
CA LYS A 38 2.29 3.21 -1.64
C LYS A 38 1.83 3.36 -3.08
N TRP A 39 0.94 2.48 -3.54
CA TRP A 39 0.52 2.51 -4.94
C TRP A 39 -0.45 3.65 -5.25
N ALA A 40 -1.34 3.97 -4.31
CA ALA A 40 -2.25 5.09 -4.46
C ALA A 40 -2.49 5.77 -3.11
N ALA A 41 -2.28 7.08 -3.08
CA ALA A 41 -2.65 7.96 -1.97
C ALA A 41 -3.74 8.92 -2.44
N THR A 42 -4.70 9.20 -1.56
CA THR A 42 -5.76 10.16 -1.83
C THR A 42 -5.88 11.19 -0.71
N GLY A 43 -6.20 12.43 -1.07
CA GLY A 43 -6.27 13.57 -0.16
C GLY A 43 -5.44 14.77 -0.63
N PRO A 44 -5.74 15.99 -0.15
CA PRO A 44 -5.21 17.23 -0.73
C PRO A 44 -3.74 17.53 -0.38
N GLU A 45 -3.15 16.83 0.59
CA GLU A 45 -1.81 17.14 1.08
C GLU A 45 -0.69 16.63 0.16
N PHE A 46 0.35 17.43 -0.01
CA PHE A 46 1.60 17.02 -0.68
C PHE A 46 2.83 17.43 0.17
N PRO A 47 3.81 16.54 0.40
CA PRO A 47 3.75 15.11 0.12
C PRO A 47 2.63 14.42 0.92
N PRO A 48 2.10 13.28 0.44
CA PRO A 48 0.99 12.58 1.09
C PRO A 48 1.25 12.32 2.57
N ALA A 49 0.21 12.48 3.40
CA ALA A 49 0.30 12.30 4.85
C ALA A 49 0.87 10.93 5.25
N ASP A 50 0.45 9.87 4.53
CA ASP A 50 0.92 8.51 4.79
C ASP A 50 2.43 8.34 4.55
N LEU A 51 2.94 8.94 3.47
CA LEU A 51 4.38 8.93 3.16
C LEU A 51 5.17 9.63 4.27
N LYS A 52 4.75 10.85 4.65
CA LYS A 52 5.38 11.63 5.72
C LYS A 52 5.40 10.85 7.04
N ALA A 53 4.27 10.27 7.41
CA ALA A 53 4.12 9.54 8.66
C ALA A 53 4.96 8.26 8.68
N CYS A 54 4.89 7.45 7.62
CA CYS A 54 5.62 6.18 7.54
C CYS A 54 7.14 6.40 7.60
N LEU A 55 7.68 7.30 6.76
CA LEU A 55 9.11 7.59 6.73
C LEU A 55 9.58 8.27 8.03
N GLY A 56 8.77 9.17 8.58
CA GLY A 56 9.06 9.84 9.85
C GLY A 56 9.20 8.88 11.03
N MET A 57 8.33 7.87 11.14
CA MET A 57 8.44 6.84 12.18
C MET A 57 9.72 6.01 12.06
N ALA A 58 10.21 5.80 10.84
CA ALA A 58 11.44 5.06 10.54
C ALA A 58 12.69 5.94 10.51
N GLY A 59 12.58 7.24 10.81
CA GLY A 59 13.70 8.18 10.76
C GLY A 59 14.30 8.39 9.36
N ILE A 60 13.55 8.07 8.30
CA ILE A 60 13.97 8.25 6.91
C ILE A 60 13.61 9.67 6.44
N PRO A 61 14.57 10.46 5.92
CA PRO A 61 14.27 11.76 5.35
C PRO A 61 13.44 11.65 4.07
N LEU A 62 12.66 12.70 3.79
CA LEU A 62 11.98 12.82 2.50
C LEU A 62 12.97 13.15 1.39
N GLU A 63 12.98 12.36 0.33
CA GLU A 63 13.77 12.58 -0.88
C GLU A 63 12.81 12.87 -2.04
N PRO A 64 12.65 14.14 -2.48
CA PRO A 64 11.72 14.51 -3.55
C PRO A 64 11.89 13.71 -4.83
N GLU A 65 13.12 13.30 -5.15
CA GLU A 65 13.47 12.50 -6.32
C GLU A 65 12.84 11.10 -6.29
N LEU A 66 12.52 10.58 -5.10
CA LEU A 66 11.89 9.27 -4.91
C LEU A 66 10.37 9.33 -4.84
N PHE A 67 9.75 10.51 -4.76
CA PHE A 67 8.31 10.60 -4.50
C PHE A 67 7.47 9.85 -5.52
N GLY A 68 7.81 9.92 -6.82
CA GLY A 68 7.08 9.19 -7.87
C GLY A 68 7.22 7.67 -7.83
N SER A 69 8.24 7.15 -7.14
CA SER A 69 8.44 5.70 -6.92
C SER A 69 7.94 5.24 -5.56
N GLN A 70 7.94 6.12 -4.54
CA GLN A 70 7.39 5.86 -3.21
C GLN A 70 5.87 6.02 -3.17
N VAL A 71 5.29 6.95 -3.94
CA VAL A 71 3.85 7.12 -4.11
C VAL A 71 3.54 7.18 -5.60
N VAL A 72 3.06 6.08 -6.16
CA VAL A 72 2.88 5.95 -7.62
C VAL A 72 1.77 6.87 -8.13
N TYR A 73 0.64 6.89 -7.41
CA TYR A 73 -0.47 7.77 -7.68
C TYR A 73 -0.82 8.62 -6.46
N HIS A 74 -1.01 9.91 -6.67
CA HIS A 74 -1.56 10.84 -5.69
C HIS A 74 -2.70 11.62 -6.31
N PHE A 75 -3.88 11.55 -5.70
CA PHE A 75 -5.08 12.28 -6.12
C PHE A 75 -5.61 13.15 -4.97
N ALA A 76 -6.15 14.32 -5.29
CA ALA A 76 -6.57 15.29 -4.27
C ALA A 76 -7.88 14.90 -3.57
N LEU A 77 -8.81 14.24 -4.29
CA LEU A 77 -10.11 13.84 -3.74
C LEU A 77 -9.94 12.68 -2.74
N PRO A 78 -10.36 12.81 -1.47
CA PRO A 78 -10.26 11.75 -0.46
C PRO A 78 -11.32 10.66 -0.68
N ALA A 79 -11.17 9.91 -1.76
CA ALA A 79 -12.03 8.81 -2.16
C ALA A 79 -11.19 7.57 -2.52
N SER A 80 -11.84 6.50 -2.97
CA SER A 80 -11.13 5.37 -3.56
C SER A 80 -10.36 5.77 -4.83
N PRO A 81 -9.25 5.10 -5.17
CA PRO A 81 -8.39 5.51 -6.28
C PRO A 81 -9.11 5.67 -7.61
N HIS A 82 -10.01 4.74 -7.97
CA HIS A 82 -10.75 4.85 -9.24
C HIS A 82 -11.56 6.15 -9.33
N LEU A 83 -12.31 6.48 -8.28
CA LEU A 83 -13.18 7.66 -8.27
C LEU A 83 -12.35 8.96 -8.21
N ALA A 84 -11.26 8.95 -7.43
CA ALA A 84 -10.37 10.10 -7.34
C ALA A 84 -9.65 10.38 -8.66
N ALA A 85 -9.21 9.33 -9.36
CA ALA A 85 -8.61 9.44 -10.69
C ALA A 85 -9.61 10.00 -11.71
N GLU A 86 -10.84 9.45 -11.74
CA GLU A 86 -11.90 9.91 -12.66
C GLU A 86 -12.24 11.38 -12.47
N GLN A 87 -12.31 11.84 -11.22
CA GLN A 87 -12.59 13.25 -10.91
C GLN A 87 -11.50 14.20 -11.43
N GLU A 88 -10.28 13.71 -11.60
CA GLU A 88 -9.15 14.44 -12.20
C GLU A 88 -9.00 14.18 -13.71
N GLY A 89 -9.94 13.46 -14.35
CA GLY A 89 -9.85 13.09 -15.76
C GLY A 89 -8.74 12.08 -16.06
N LYS A 90 -8.33 11.29 -15.06
CA LYS A 90 -7.25 10.30 -15.12
C LYS A 90 -7.79 8.89 -14.87
N SER A 91 -6.94 7.90 -15.03
CA SER A 91 -7.18 6.51 -14.61
C SER A 91 -5.91 5.96 -13.95
N VAL A 92 -6.07 4.99 -13.05
CA VAL A 92 -4.95 4.23 -12.49
C VAL A 92 -4.54 3.15 -13.50
N ASP A 93 -3.32 3.27 -14.00
CA ASP A 93 -2.70 2.27 -14.87
C ASP A 93 -1.88 1.29 -14.00
N PRO A 94 -2.27 0.00 -13.95
CA PRO A 94 -1.54 -0.99 -13.18
C PRO A 94 -0.11 -1.22 -13.70
N GLU A 95 0.19 -0.98 -14.98
CA GLU A 95 1.55 -1.13 -15.52
C GLU A 95 2.52 -0.13 -14.88
N LEU A 96 2.08 1.10 -14.65
CA LEU A 96 2.92 2.08 -13.94
C LEU A 96 3.23 1.61 -12.52
N ILE A 97 2.25 1.02 -11.83
CA ILE A 97 2.46 0.42 -10.50
C ILE A 97 3.50 -0.70 -10.58
N ARG A 98 3.41 -1.59 -11.57
CA ARG A 98 4.38 -2.69 -11.78
C ARG A 98 5.79 -2.15 -11.99
N VAL A 99 5.94 -1.15 -12.87
CA VAL A 99 7.25 -0.53 -13.15
C VAL A 99 7.83 0.10 -11.89
N ARG A 100 7.07 0.92 -11.16
CA ARG A 100 7.56 1.55 -9.93
C ARG A 100 7.83 0.53 -8.83
N TYR A 101 7.04 -0.53 -8.74
CA TYR A 101 7.27 -1.63 -7.80
C TYR A 101 8.58 -2.35 -8.12
N GLN A 102 8.89 -2.62 -9.39
CA GLN A 102 10.15 -3.24 -9.81
C GLN A 102 11.35 -2.32 -9.54
N GLU A 103 11.24 -1.03 -9.85
CA GLU A 103 12.28 -0.03 -9.54
C GLU A 103 12.63 -0.02 -8.05
N MET A 104 11.60 0.03 -7.19
CA MET A 104 11.80 0.03 -5.73
C MET A 104 12.31 -1.32 -5.23
N SER A 105 11.80 -2.43 -5.77
CA SER A 105 12.27 -3.78 -5.41
C SER A 105 13.72 -4.04 -5.82
N ALA A 106 14.24 -3.36 -6.84
CA ALA A 106 15.65 -3.42 -7.21
C ALA A 106 16.54 -2.57 -6.28
N ARG A 107 15.97 -1.53 -5.64
CA ARG A 107 16.70 -0.61 -4.74
C ARG A 107 16.83 -1.17 -3.32
N TYR A 108 15.86 -1.95 -2.85
CA TYR A 108 15.74 -2.42 -1.46
C TYR A 108 15.76 -3.95 -1.37
N GLU A 109 16.26 -4.48 -0.25
CA GLU A 109 16.20 -5.92 0.05
C GLU A 109 14.79 -6.36 0.43
N LEU A 110 14.06 -5.49 1.14
CA LEU A 110 12.66 -5.69 1.50
C LEU A 110 11.83 -4.42 1.26
N LEU A 111 10.71 -4.55 0.56
CA LEU A 111 9.79 -3.44 0.32
C LEU A 111 8.51 -3.59 1.16
N VAL A 112 8.22 -2.61 2.01
CA VAL A 112 6.93 -2.48 2.68
C VAL A 112 6.00 -1.72 1.75
N VAL A 113 4.98 -2.41 1.23
CA VAL A 113 4.03 -1.83 0.26
C VAL A 113 2.70 -1.57 0.95
N GLU A 114 2.30 -0.32 1.08
CA GLU A 114 1.05 0.05 1.72
C GLU A 114 -0.13 0.06 0.74
N GLY A 115 -1.19 -0.65 1.11
CA GLY A 115 -2.46 -0.63 0.40
C GLY A 115 -3.35 0.58 0.71
N VAL A 116 -4.44 0.69 -0.03
CA VAL A 116 -5.47 1.73 0.13
C VAL A 116 -6.80 1.08 0.50
N GLY A 117 -7.43 1.58 1.57
CA GLY A 117 -8.66 0.97 2.11
C GLY A 117 -8.52 -0.53 2.39
N GLY A 118 -9.47 -1.32 1.88
CA GLY A 118 -9.44 -2.79 1.92
C GLY A 118 -9.07 -3.46 0.60
N ILE A 119 -8.90 -4.78 0.60
CA ILE A 119 -8.35 -5.52 -0.55
C ILE A 119 -9.24 -5.44 -1.82
N MET A 120 -10.56 -5.27 -1.65
CA MET A 120 -11.51 -5.16 -2.76
C MET A 120 -11.66 -3.72 -3.27
N VAL A 121 -10.79 -2.79 -2.86
CA VAL A 121 -10.85 -1.41 -3.36
C VAL A 121 -10.50 -1.39 -4.85
N PRO A 122 -11.36 -0.80 -5.70
CA PRO A 122 -11.06 -0.64 -7.13
C PRO A 122 -9.91 0.36 -7.35
N LEU A 123 -8.94 -0.08 -8.14
CA LEU A 123 -7.89 0.79 -8.68
C LEU A 123 -8.44 1.57 -9.88
N ASN A 124 -9.18 0.89 -10.75
CA ASN A 124 -9.95 1.47 -11.85
C ASN A 124 -11.27 0.68 -12.02
N ARG A 125 -12.01 0.88 -13.12
CA ARG A 125 -13.32 0.23 -13.35
C ARG A 125 -13.24 -1.28 -13.60
N GLU A 126 -12.07 -1.80 -13.94
CA GLU A 126 -11.88 -3.19 -14.38
C GLU A 126 -11.01 -4.00 -13.41
N LEU A 127 -10.27 -3.33 -12.52
CA LEU A 127 -9.25 -3.95 -11.69
C LEU A 127 -9.42 -3.58 -10.21
N LEU A 128 -9.51 -4.59 -9.36
CA LEU A 128 -9.43 -4.44 -7.92
C LEU A 128 -7.98 -4.52 -7.46
N LEU A 129 -7.68 -3.90 -6.31
CA LEU A 129 -6.37 -3.97 -5.68
C LEU A 129 -5.90 -5.42 -5.47
N VAL A 130 -6.80 -6.30 -5.02
CA VAL A 130 -6.49 -7.72 -4.78
C VAL A 130 -6.07 -8.47 -6.05
N ASP A 131 -6.54 -8.05 -7.23
CA ASP A 131 -6.20 -8.71 -8.49
C ASP A 131 -4.73 -8.43 -8.85
N LEU A 132 -4.28 -7.18 -8.63
CA LEU A 132 -2.88 -6.81 -8.79
C LEU A 132 -1.97 -7.51 -7.75
N LEU A 133 -2.46 -7.68 -6.51
CA LEU A 133 -1.74 -8.43 -5.47
C LEU A 133 -1.57 -9.90 -5.83
N GLN A 134 -2.62 -10.52 -6.38
CA GLN A 134 -2.59 -11.91 -6.82
C GLN A 134 -1.55 -12.11 -7.93
N GLU A 135 -1.54 -11.22 -8.91
CA GLU A 135 -0.59 -11.25 -10.02
C GLU A 135 0.86 -11.14 -9.55
N LEU A 136 1.14 -10.18 -8.66
CA LEU A 136 2.47 -9.92 -8.12
C LEU A 136 2.92 -10.93 -7.05
N LYS A 137 2.01 -11.81 -6.58
CA LYS A 137 2.26 -12.87 -5.59
C LYS A 137 2.94 -12.35 -4.31
N ILE A 138 2.51 -11.19 -3.84
CA ILE A 138 3.11 -10.53 -2.66
C ILE A 138 2.48 -11.09 -1.39
N ALA A 139 3.32 -11.49 -0.43
CA ALA A 139 2.84 -11.88 0.90
C ALA A 139 2.19 -10.68 1.60
N THR A 140 1.02 -10.89 2.20
CA THR A 140 0.17 -9.82 2.70
C THR A 140 0.05 -9.86 4.22
N LEU A 141 0.40 -8.76 4.89
CA LEU A 141 0.07 -8.53 6.29
C LEU A 141 -1.27 -7.80 6.37
N VAL A 142 -2.22 -8.33 7.15
CA VAL A 142 -3.55 -7.74 7.33
C VAL A 142 -3.64 -6.94 8.63
N VAL A 143 -3.98 -5.66 8.50
CA VAL A 143 -4.28 -4.76 9.63
C VAL A 143 -5.80 -4.69 9.80
N ALA A 144 -6.28 -5.21 10.93
CA ALA A 144 -7.70 -5.24 11.27
C ALA A 144 -8.11 -4.00 12.07
N LYS A 145 -9.33 -3.49 11.84
CA LYS A 145 -9.91 -2.44 12.68
C LYS A 145 -10.09 -2.92 14.12
N SER A 146 -9.88 -2.07 15.11
CA SER A 146 -10.15 -2.40 16.53
C SER A 146 -11.55 -1.92 16.94
N GLY A 147 -12.61 -2.57 16.45
CA GLY A 147 -13.99 -2.19 16.75
C GLY A 147 -15.03 -3.25 16.38
N LEU A 148 -16.31 -2.99 16.69
CA LEU A 148 -17.40 -3.91 16.39
C LEU A 148 -17.46 -4.25 14.89
N GLY A 149 -17.73 -5.53 14.59
CA GLY A 149 -17.71 -6.07 13.23
C GLY A 149 -16.32 -6.45 12.69
N THR A 150 -15.24 -6.24 13.46
CA THR A 150 -13.88 -6.58 13.01
C THR A 150 -13.68 -8.06 12.70
N ILE A 151 -14.31 -8.96 13.47
CA ILE A 151 -14.22 -10.40 13.24
C ILE A 151 -14.71 -10.73 11.83
N ASN A 152 -15.89 -10.23 11.44
CA ASN A 152 -16.44 -10.42 10.11
C ASN A 152 -15.54 -9.84 9.02
N HIS A 153 -15.12 -8.57 9.15
CA HIS A 153 -14.30 -7.93 8.13
C HIS A 153 -12.94 -8.60 7.96
N THR A 154 -12.34 -9.04 9.07
CA THR A 154 -11.07 -9.79 9.05
C THR A 154 -11.25 -11.13 8.34
N LEU A 155 -12.28 -11.92 8.71
CA LEU A 155 -12.52 -13.21 8.07
C LEU A 155 -12.82 -13.07 6.58
N LEU A 156 -13.64 -12.10 6.17
CA LEU A 156 -13.91 -11.81 4.74
C LEU A 156 -12.64 -11.40 3.99
N THR A 157 -11.78 -10.61 4.62
CA THR A 157 -10.49 -10.21 4.03
C THR A 157 -9.57 -11.42 3.86
N LEU A 158 -9.44 -12.25 4.89
CA LEU A 158 -8.63 -13.47 4.85
C LEU A 158 -9.16 -14.47 3.82
N GLU A 159 -10.47 -14.64 3.74
CA GLU A 159 -11.11 -15.51 2.75
C GLU A 159 -10.82 -15.02 1.32
N GLY A 160 -10.99 -13.72 1.06
CA GLY A 160 -10.71 -13.12 -0.25
C GLY A 160 -9.25 -13.29 -0.71
N LEU A 161 -8.29 -13.19 0.22
CA LEU A 161 -6.86 -13.41 -0.03
C LEU A 161 -6.57 -14.90 -0.28
N ARG A 162 -7.09 -15.80 0.57
CA ARG A 162 -6.86 -17.25 0.46
C ARG A 162 -7.47 -17.86 -0.79
N GLN A 163 -8.68 -17.43 -1.19
CA GLN A 163 -9.31 -17.87 -2.44
C GLN A 163 -8.47 -17.51 -3.67
N ARG A 164 -7.66 -16.46 -3.59
CA ARG A 164 -6.73 -16.03 -4.65
C ARG A 164 -5.32 -16.62 -4.51
N GLY A 165 -5.07 -17.44 -3.49
CA GLY A 165 -3.76 -18.04 -3.23
C GLY A 165 -2.71 -17.04 -2.73
N ILE A 166 -3.14 -15.90 -2.19
CA ILE A 166 -2.22 -14.88 -1.65
C ILE A 166 -1.80 -15.31 -0.23
N PRO A 167 -0.48 -15.42 0.06
CA PRO A 167 0.01 -15.73 1.41
C PRO A 167 -0.36 -14.61 2.39
N VAL A 168 -0.81 -15.00 3.58
CA VAL A 168 -1.14 -14.10 4.70
C VAL A 168 -0.44 -14.57 5.96
#